data_AF-A0A2A2JSV2-F1
#
_entry.id   AF-A0A2A2JSV2-F1
#
_cell.length_a   1.000
_cell.length_b   1.000
_cell.length_c   1.000
_cell.angle_alpha   90.00
_cell.angle_beta   90.00
_cell.angle_gamma   90.00
#
_symmetry.space_group_name_H-M   'P 1'
#
loop_
_entity.id
_entity.type
_entity.pdbx_description
1 polymer ?
#
loop_
_entity_poly.entity_id
_entity_poly.type
_entity_poly.pdbx_seq_one_letter_code
_entity_poly.pdbx_strand_id
1 'polypeptide(L)'
;MAISDLIQGLQGLAWPEFLQPHVEVLLLWITWAVDYIDLEYLDALFIYYHGCLPLDVYYLISKLVLHKKRSLHCVGDKFIFKIPGWRPLCKMFSITAGTVDECTTELNEGNLLCIAPGGVREALFSDPNVYDILWGKRLGFAKVVIASKTPVIPMFTENCRESFRTPEWGRSFFRWIYEKTKVPLCPIYGGFPVKMITHLGPPITFDYDNVTPEEVRKVIKKEIRNLIREHQRLPGSIIRAILQRFEKKDKEGSGTQRTTRINSGQAHEQVELLPINGRSTTERESSEIEIGRSPNNSELRTLSPEEEAYNAAMDDERDELGGI
;
A
#
# COMPACT_ATOMS: atom_id res chain seq x y z
N MET A 1 -26.51 1.77 9.47
CA MET A 1 -26.31 3.07 10.13
C MET A 1 -26.07 4.07 9.01
N ALA A 2 -26.92 5.07 8.84
CA ALA A 2 -26.83 6.00 7.72
C ALA A 2 -25.61 6.93 7.92
N ILE A 3 -25.06 7.48 6.83
CA ILE A 3 -23.93 8.42 6.86
C ILE A 3 -24.17 9.57 7.84
N SER A 4 -25.41 10.04 7.98
CA SER A 4 -25.78 11.08 8.94
C SER A 4 -25.52 10.67 10.39
N ASP A 5 -25.74 9.41 10.73
CA ASP A 5 -25.67 8.92 12.12
C ASP A 5 -24.22 8.73 12.57
N LEU A 6 -23.35 8.28 11.65
CA LEU A 6 -21.91 8.16 11.91
C LEU A 6 -21.24 9.54 12.00
N ILE A 7 -21.60 10.45 11.09
CA ILE A 7 -21.10 11.83 11.11
C ILE A 7 -21.63 12.57 12.34
N GLN A 8 -22.91 12.40 12.69
CA GLN A 8 -23.47 12.94 13.95
C GLN A 8 -22.81 12.33 15.18
N GLY A 9 -22.45 11.05 15.16
CA GLY A 9 -21.72 10.40 16.24
C GLY A 9 -20.31 10.97 16.43
N LEU A 10 -19.60 11.25 15.34
CA LEU A 10 -18.27 11.86 15.37
C LEU A 10 -18.30 13.36 15.71
N GLN A 11 -19.34 14.08 15.28
CA GLN A 11 -19.63 15.46 15.66
C GLN A 11 -20.06 15.59 17.13
N GLY A 12 -20.69 14.56 17.69
CA GLY A 12 -21.14 14.50 19.08
C GLY A 12 -20.04 14.14 20.10
N LEU A 13 -18.85 13.77 19.65
CA LEU A 13 -17.68 13.57 20.50
C LEU A 13 -17.03 14.92 20.84
N ALA A 14 -16.84 15.20 22.12
CA ALA A 14 -16.12 16.39 22.56
C ALA A 14 -14.61 16.19 22.33
N TRP A 15 -14.09 16.75 21.23
CA TRP A 15 -12.65 16.79 20.99
C TRP A 15 -12.02 17.98 21.73
N PRO A 16 -10.76 17.87 22.17
CA PRO A 16 -10.00 19.04 22.62
C PRO A 16 -10.02 20.12 21.53
N GLU A 17 -10.19 21.40 21.90
CA GLU A 17 -10.37 22.50 20.94
C GLU A 17 -9.24 22.59 19.89
N PHE A 18 -8.02 22.18 20.24
CA PHE A 18 -6.88 22.16 19.33
C PHE A 18 -6.95 21.04 18.25
N LEU A 19 -7.76 20.00 18.46
CA LEU A 19 -7.94 18.86 17.55
C LEU A 19 -9.16 19.02 16.64
N GLN A 20 -10.18 19.76 17.09
CA GLN A 20 -11.44 20.00 16.39
C GLN A 20 -11.27 20.38 14.90
N PRO A 21 -10.46 21.40 14.52
CA PRO A 21 -10.30 21.78 13.12
C PRO A 21 -9.62 20.70 12.27
N HIS A 22 -8.76 19.87 12.86
CA HIS A 22 -8.12 18.76 12.16
C HIS A 22 -9.10 17.62 11.92
N VAL A 23 -10.01 17.36 12.85
CA VAL A 23 -11.10 16.37 12.69
C VAL A 23 -12.07 16.81 11.61
N GLU A 24 -12.46 18.09 11.58
CA GLU A 24 -13.37 18.62 10.55
C GLU A 24 -12.75 18.59 9.15
N VAL A 25 -11.47 18.96 9.01
CA VAL A 25 -10.73 18.85 7.75
C VAL A 25 -10.58 17.39 7.33
N LEU A 26 -10.29 16.47 8.27
CA LEU A 26 -10.25 15.03 8.00
C LEU A 26 -11.60 14.53 7.49
N LEU A 27 -12.72 14.92 8.10
CA LEU A 27 -14.08 14.54 7.68
C LEU A 27 -14.46 15.11 6.31
N LEU A 28 -14.11 16.37 6.03
CA LEU A 28 -14.28 16.97 4.70
C LEU A 28 -13.41 16.27 3.64
N TRP A 29 -12.19 15.89 4.00
CA TRP A 29 -11.33 15.08 3.14
C TRP A 29 -11.89 13.68 2.88
N ILE A 30 -12.46 13.03 3.90
CA ILE A 30 -13.18 11.74 3.80
C ILE A 30 -14.35 11.81 2.83
N THR A 31 -15.06 12.94 2.75
CA THR A 31 -16.19 13.07 1.82
C THR A 31 -15.76 13.33 0.37
N TRP A 32 -14.57 13.89 0.12
CA TRP A 32 -14.10 14.28 -1.22
C TRP A 32 -13.14 13.27 -1.90
N ALA A 33 -12.50 12.38 -1.14
CA ALA A 33 -11.46 11.48 -1.65
C ALA A 33 -11.99 10.15 -2.24
N VAL A 34 -13.30 9.95 -2.34
CA VAL A 34 -13.89 8.63 -2.55
C VAL A 34 -14.44 8.46 -3.96
N ASP A 35 -13.56 8.12 -4.91
CA ASP A 35 -13.98 7.54 -6.19
C ASP A 35 -13.61 6.05 -6.27
N TYR A 36 -14.60 5.23 -6.67
CA TYR A 36 -14.53 3.84 -7.16
C TYR A 36 -13.66 2.80 -6.41
N ILE A 37 -14.31 1.97 -5.60
CA ILE A 37 -13.79 0.70 -5.08
C ILE A 37 -15.03 -0.20 -5.01
N ASP A 38 -15.08 -1.26 -5.79
CA ASP A 38 -16.11 -2.28 -5.69
C ASP A 38 -15.55 -3.50 -4.96
N LEU A 39 -16.16 -3.82 -3.82
CA LEU A 39 -15.76 -4.90 -2.94
C LEU A 39 -16.97 -5.83 -2.77
N GLU A 40 -16.98 -6.94 -3.50
CA GLU A 40 -17.98 -8.01 -3.38
C GLU A 40 -17.44 -9.27 -2.68
N TYR A 41 -16.39 -9.14 -1.86
CA TYR A 41 -15.78 -10.27 -1.17
C TYR A 41 -16.44 -10.56 0.20
N LEU A 42 -16.70 -11.84 0.48
CA LEU A 42 -17.32 -12.35 1.72
C LEU A 42 -16.34 -12.39 2.91
N ASP A 43 -15.07 -12.68 2.67
CA ASP A 43 -13.97 -12.71 3.64
C ASP A 43 -12.66 -12.46 2.89
N ALA A 44 -11.84 -11.54 3.37
CA ALA A 44 -10.61 -11.18 2.68
C ALA A 44 -9.58 -10.58 3.63
N LEU A 45 -8.32 -10.95 3.41
CA LEU A 45 -7.16 -10.33 4.05
C LEU A 45 -6.53 -9.32 3.08
N PHE A 46 -6.60 -8.04 3.44
CA PHE A 46 -5.91 -6.99 2.71
C PHE A 46 -4.45 -6.91 3.17
N ILE A 47 -3.52 -7.14 2.25
CA ILE A 47 -2.09 -6.88 2.50
C ILE A 47 -1.70 -5.64 1.71
N TYR A 48 -1.24 -4.61 2.41
CA TYR A 48 -1.05 -3.31 1.81
C TYR A 48 0.34 -2.72 2.04
N TYR A 49 0.75 -1.87 1.11
CA TYR A 49 1.91 -1.00 1.28
C TYR A 49 1.60 0.09 2.31
N HIS A 50 2.44 0.23 3.33
CA HIS A 50 2.20 1.23 4.38
C HIS A 50 2.58 2.63 3.88
N GLY A 51 1.62 3.56 3.79
CA GLY A 51 1.89 4.99 3.59
C GLY A 51 2.60 5.62 4.79
N CYS A 52 2.99 6.90 4.74
CA CYS A 52 3.62 7.55 5.91
C CYS A 52 2.64 7.61 7.11
N LEU A 53 1.36 7.85 6.82
CA LEU A 53 0.24 7.68 7.74
C LEU A 53 -0.78 6.71 7.11
N PRO A 54 -1.53 5.92 7.92
CA PRO A 54 -2.51 4.94 7.43
C PRO A 54 -3.84 5.60 7.01
N LEU A 55 -3.79 6.77 6.36
CA LEU A 55 -4.99 7.50 5.95
C LEU A 55 -5.81 6.73 4.91
N ASP A 56 -5.13 6.01 4.04
CA ASP A 56 -5.72 5.16 3.03
C ASP A 56 -6.60 4.05 3.62
N VAL A 57 -6.12 3.41 4.70
CA VAL A 57 -6.90 2.41 5.42
C VAL A 57 -8.14 3.04 6.07
N TYR A 58 -8.05 4.25 6.61
CA TYR A 58 -9.22 4.92 7.20
C TYR A 58 -10.31 5.22 6.16
N TYR A 59 -9.93 5.60 4.93
CA TYR A 59 -10.89 5.77 3.84
C TYR A 59 -11.51 4.43 3.43
N LEU A 60 -10.71 3.36 3.36
CA LEU A 60 -11.21 2.01 3.06
C LEU A 60 -12.21 1.52 4.11
N ILE A 61 -11.88 1.66 5.41
CA ILE A 61 -12.79 1.32 6.51
C ILE A 61 -14.10 2.10 6.37
N SER A 62 -13.99 3.42 6.18
CA SER A 62 -15.16 4.29 6.03
C SER A 62 -16.05 3.80 4.88
N LYS A 63 -15.47 3.47 3.72
CA LYS A 63 -16.23 2.96 2.57
C LYS A 63 -16.90 1.62 2.83
N LEU A 64 -16.20 0.69 3.49
CA LEU A 64 -16.74 -0.61 3.86
C LEU A 64 -17.91 -0.49 4.84
N VAL A 65 -17.80 0.39 5.84
CA VAL A 65 -18.87 0.65 6.80
C VAL A 65 -20.06 1.32 6.13
N LEU A 66 -19.83 2.31 5.25
CA LEU A 66 -20.89 3.10 4.63
C LEU A 66 -21.65 2.33 3.52
N HIS A 67 -20.95 1.60 2.66
CA HIS A 67 -21.56 0.98 1.48
C HIS A 67 -21.83 -0.50 1.63
N LYS A 68 -21.02 -1.22 2.41
CA LYS A 68 -21.12 -2.68 2.56
C LYS A 68 -21.55 -3.09 3.97
N LYS A 69 -21.65 -2.14 4.91
CA LYS A 69 -22.00 -2.36 6.32
C LYS A 69 -21.08 -3.37 7.01
N ARG A 70 -19.78 -3.35 6.65
CA ARG A 70 -18.75 -4.23 7.24
C ARG A 70 -17.65 -3.42 7.90
N SER A 71 -17.14 -3.90 9.02
CA SER A 71 -15.90 -3.40 9.62
C SER A 71 -14.68 -4.03 8.94
N LEU A 72 -13.57 -3.30 8.93
CA LEU A 72 -12.26 -3.79 8.56
C LEU A 72 -11.36 -3.68 9.78
N HIS A 73 -10.91 -4.83 10.27
CA HIS A 73 -10.07 -4.94 11.45
C HIS A 73 -8.63 -4.65 11.06
N CYS A 74 -7.87 -4.02 11.94
CA CYS A 74 -6.51 -3.57 11.66
C CYS A 74 -5.52 -4.20 12.64
N VAL A 75 -4.35 -4.62 12.13
CA VAL A 75 -3.24 -4.98 13.01
C VAL A 75 -2.34 -3.76 13.21
N GLY A 76 -2.19 -3.33 14.46
CA GLY A 76 -1.43 -2.15 14.85
C GLY A 76 -0.19 -2.48 15.68
N ASP A 77 0.82 -1.62 15.59
CA ASP A 77 2.02 -1.74 16.43
C ASP A 77 1.66 -1.61 17.92
N LYS A 78 2.32 -2.41 18.77
CA LYS A 78 2.13 -2.43 20.23
C LYS A 78 2.30 -1.05 20.87
N PHE A 79 3.08 -0.15 20.26
CA PHE A 79 3.25 1.22 20.72
C PHE A 79 1.94 2.02 20.74
N ILE A 80 1.02 1.79 19.79
CA ILE A 80 -0.25 2.55 19.70
C ILE A 80 -1.07 2.39 20.98
N PHE A 81 -1.05 1.20 21.58
CA PHE A 81 -1.76 0.91 22.84
C PHE A 81 -1.16 1.60 24.07
N LYS A 82 0.06 2.15 23.97
CA LYS A 82 0.72 2.92 25.02
C LYS A 82 0.40 4.42 24.94
N ILE A 83 -0.19 4.90 23.85
CA ILE A 83 -0.51 6.32 23.66
C ILE A 83 -1.77 6.67 24.47
N PRO A 84 -1.68 7.60 25.45
CA PRO A 84 -2.86 8.06 26.18
C PRO A 84 -3.88 8.71 25.24
N GLY A 85 -5.16 8.34 25.36
CA GLY A 85 -6.25 8.90 24.55
C GLY A 85 -6.58 8.16 23.25
N TRP A 86 -5.77 7.18 22.82
CA TRP A 86 -5.98 6.46 21.54
C TRP A 86 -7.00 5.31 21.63
N ARG A 87 -7.44 4.94 22.83
CA ARG A 87 -8.36 3.81 23.07
C ARG A 87 -9.67 3.87 22.26
N PRO A 88 -10.36 5.03 22.12
CA PRO A 88 -11.58 5.11 21.31
C PRO A 88 -11.30 4.81 19.83
N LEU A 89 -10.18 5.30 19.29
CA LEU A 89 -9.78 5.06 17.90
C LEU A 89 -9.43 3.59 17.66
N CYS A 90 -8.69 2.97 18.59
CA CYS A 90 -8.40 1.53 18.53
C CYS A 90 -9.67 0.68 18.56
N LYS A 91 -10.66 1.04 19.38
CA LYS A 91 -11.96 0.36 19.41
C LYS A 91 -12.74 0.56 18.11
N MET A 92 -12.68 1.76 17.53
CA MET A 92 -13.44 2.06 16.32
C MET A 92 -12.94 1.29 15.10
N PHE A 93 -11.63 1.12 14.99
CA PHE A 93 -11.01 0.41 13.88
C PHE A 93 -10.68 -1.06 14.20
N SER A 94 -11.21 -1.59 15.32
CA SER A 94 -10.90 -2.92 15.84
C SER A 94 -9.39 -3.21 15.75
N ILE A 95 -8.57 -2.27 16.22
CA ILE A 95 -7.10 -2.39 16.14
C ILE A 95 -6.65 -3.40 17.19
N THR A 96 -6.10 -4.51 16.74
CA THR A 96 -5.48 -5.52 17.60
C THR A 96 -3.96 -5.44 17.49
N ALA A 97 -3.26 -5.86 18.55
CA ALA A 97 -1.80 -6.02 18.48
C ALA A 97 -1.40 -7.19 17.56
N GLY A 98 -2.38 -8.06 17.25
CA GLY A 98 -2.34 -9.12 16.25
C GLY A 98 -1.29 -10.17 16.56
N THR A 99 -1.69 -11.25 17.22
CA THR A 99 -0.99 -12.54 17.08
C THR A 99 -1.48 -13.27 15.84
N VAL A 100 -0.72 -14.28 15.37
CA VAL A 100 -1.11 -15.06 14.19
C VAL A 100 -2.44 -15.75 14.45
N ASP A 101 -2.64 -16.28 15.65
CA ASP A 101 -3.85 -16.99 16.07
C ASP A 101 -5.06 -16.05 16.18
N GLU A 102 -4.87 -14.86 16.76
CA GLU A 102 -5.92 -13.83 16.82
C GLU A 102 -6.36 -13.44 15.41
N CYS A 103 -5.41 -13.11 14.52
CA CYS A 103 -5.71 -12.72 13.14
C CYS A 103 -6.40 -13.85 12.36
N THR A 104 -5.98 -15.10 12.60
CA THR A 104 -6.58 -16.28 11.96
C THR A 104 -8.01 -16.50 12.44
N THR A 105 -8.26 -16.33 13.74
CA THR A 105 -9.60 -16.44 14.33
C THR A 105 -10.54 -15.39 13.74
N GLU A 106 -10.11 -14.13 13.69
CA GLU A 106 -10.87 -13.02 13.10
C GLU A 106 -11.28 -13.30 11.65
N LEU A 107 -10.36 -13.80 10.83
CA LEU A 107 -10.65 -14.17 9.45
C LEU A 107 -11.63 -15.35 9.36
N ASN A 108 -11.46 -16.38 10.19
CA ASN A 108 -12.34 -17.55 10.23
C ASN A 108 -13.77 -17.23 10.70
N GLU A 109 -13.94 -16.18 11.52
CA GLU A 109 -15.24 -15.65 11.92
C GLU A 109 -15.93 -14.84 10.79
N GLY A 110 -15.26 -14.68 9.65
CA GLY A 110 -15.77 -13.95 8.49
C GLY A 110 -15.55 -12.44 8.60
N ASN A 111 -14.61 -11.96 9.43
CA ASN A 111 -14.26 -10.55 9.47
C ASN A 111 -13.28 -10.18 8.34
N LEU A 112 -13.28 -8.91 7.92
CA LEU A 112 -12.24 -8.39 7.04
C LEU A 112 -11.07 -7.94 7.89
N LEU A 113 -9.85 -8.24 7.46
CA LEU A 113 -8.62 -7.85 8.15
C LEU A 113 -7.68 -7.14 7.18
N CYS A 114 -6.95 -6.12 7.64
CA CYS A 114 -5.84 -5.53 6.90
C CYS A 114 -4.54 -5.54 7.70
N ILE A 115 -3.44 -5.87 7.02
CA ILE A 115 -2.09 -5.91 7.58
C ILE A 115 -1.13 -5.18 6.64
N ALA A 116 -0.31 -4.30 7.20
CA ALA A 116 0.84 -3.73 6.52
C ALA A 116 2.12 -4.39 7.06
N PRO A 117 2.71 -5.36 6.33
CA PRO A 117 3.87 -6.11 6.84
C PRO A 117 5.10 -5.23 7.09
N GLY A 118 5.20 -4.09 6.38
CA GLY A 118 6.25 -3.10 6.60
C GLY A 118 6.13 -2.35 7.93
N GLY A 119 4.92 -2.28 8.49
CA GLY A 119 4.59 -1.63 9.74
C GLY A 119 5.13 -0.20 9.83
N VAL A 120 5.42 0.23 11.06
CA VAL A 120 5.93 1.57 11.35
C VAL A 120 7.30 1.82 10.71
N ARG A 121 8.13 0.77 10.54
CA ARG A 121 9.44 0.87 9.86
C ARG A 121 9.27 1.34 8.42
N GLU A 122 8.37 0.70 7.67
CA GLU A 122 8.05 1.11 6.30
C GLU A 122 7.42 2.50 6.30
N ALA A 123 6.45 2.76 7.18
CA ALA A 123 5.78 4.05 7.29
C ALA A 123 6.78 5.22 7.39
N LEU A 124 7.80 5.10 8.25
CA LEU A 124 8.77 6.16 8.50
C LEU A 124 9.92 6.21 7.49
N PHE A 125 10.38 5.05 7.00
CA PHE A 125 11.68 4.95 6.33
C PHE A 125 11.66 4.41 4.91
N SER A 126 10.50 4.19 4.30
CA SER A 126 10.46 3.99 2.84
C SER A 126 10.69 5.32 2.12
N ASP A 127 11.43 5.25 1.02
CA ASP A 127 11.84 6.37 0.19
C ASP A 127 10.68 6.79 -0.74
N PRO A 128 10.19 8.04 -0.63
CA PRO A 128 9.10 8.55 -1.46
C PRO A 128 9.44 8.58 -2.96
N ASN A 129 10.73 8.54 -3.34
CA ASN A 129 11.14 8.55 -4.73
C ASN A 129 11.03 7.18 -5.41
N VAL A 130 11.03 6.09 -4.65
CA VAL A 130 11.06 4.72 -5.21
C VAL A 130 10.01 3.78 -4.63
N TYR A 131 9.34 4.16 -3.53
CA TYR A 131 8.30 3.35 -2.88
C TYR A 131 8.81 1.93 -2.53
N ASP A 132 10.00 1.86 -1.94
CA ASP A 132 10.62 0.61 -1.52
C ASP A 132 9.81 -0.09 -0.41
N ILE A 133 9.73 -1.42 -0.50
CA ILE A 133 8.94 -2.24 0.42
C ILE A 133 9.85 -2.82 1.51
N LEU A 134 9.68 -2.35 2.75
CA LEU A 134 10.55 -2.57 3.91
C LEU A 134 9.99 -3.61 4.89
N TRP A 135 9.65 -4.80 4.38
CA TRP A 135 9.11 -5.90 5.18
C TRP A 135 10.14 -6.67 6.01
N GLY A 136 11.45 -6.51 5.70
CA GLY A 136 12.52 -7.26 6.36
C GLY A 136 12.31 -8.79 6.32
N LYS A 137 12.55 -9.44 7.46
CA LYS A 137 12.35 -10.90 7.65
C LYS A 137 10.95 -11.26 8.18
N ARG A 138 10.00 -10.32 8.21
CA ARG A 138 8.66 -10.58 8.76
C ARG A 138 7.87 -11.56 7.89
N LEU A 139 7.31 -12.56 8.57
CA LEU A 139 6.53 -13.66 7.97
C LEU A 139 5.21 -13.90 8.72
N GLY A 140 4.91 -13.12 9.76
CA GLY A 140 3.70 -13.32 10.57
C GLY A 140 2.42 -13.23 9.74
N PHE A 141 2.29 -12.20 8.90
CA PHE A 141 1.17 -12.08 7.97
C PHE A 141 1.05 -13.28 7.00
N ALA A 142 2.17 -13.82 6.53
CA ALA A 142 2.17 -14.97 5.63
C ALA A 142 1.70 -16.25 6.35
N LYS A 143 2.03 -16.39 7.64
CA LYS A 143 1.49 -17.47 8.48
C LYS A 143 -0.02 -17.33 8.69
N VAL A 144 -0.53 -16.11 8.87
CA VAL A 144 -1.98 -15.83 8.95
C VAL A 144 -2.68 -16.27 7.66
N VAL A 145 -2.12 -15.95 6.48
CA VAL A 145 -2.66 -16.39 5.18
C VAL A 145 -2.79 -17.91 5.12
N ILE A 146 -1.73 -18.63 5.48
CA ILE A 146 -1.70 -20.10 5.41
C ILE A 146 -2.69 -20.71 6.42
N ALA A 147 -2.75 -20.19 7.64
CA ALA A 147 -3.59 -20.71 8.70
C ALA A 147 -5.09 -20.45 8.49
N SER A 148 -5.45 -19.26 7.98
CA SER A 148 -6.85 -18.88 7.70
C SER A 148 -7.38 -19.44 6.37
N LYS A 149 -6.49 -19.78 5.44
CA LYS A 149 -6.85 -20.20 4.06
C LYS A 149 -7.72 -19.16 3.32
N THR A 150 -7.71 -17.91 3.78
CA THR A 150 -8.50 -16.81 3.20
C THR A 150 -7.79 -16.18 2.00
N PRO A 151 -8.52 -15.79 0.94
CA PRO A 151 -7.93 -15.05 -0.17
C PRO A 151 -7.28 -13.74 0.28
N VAL A 152 -6.13 -13.44 -0.33
CA VAL A 152 -5.37 -12.21 -0.08
C VAL A 152 -5.65 -11.19 -1.16
N ILE A 153 -6.00 -9.96 -0.78
CA ILE A 153 -6.15 -8.84 -1.70
C ILE A 153 -4.93 -7.91 -1.51
N PRO A 154 -3.99 -7.85 -2.48
CA PRO A 154 -2.92 -6.88 -2.43
C PRO A 154 -3.49 -5.48 -2.66
N MET A 155 -3.03 -4.51 -1.87
CA MET A 155 -3.53 -3.13 -1.91
C MET A 155 -2.37 -2.13 -1.97
N PHE A 156 -2.55 -1.09 -2.78
CA PHE A 156 -1.64 0.05 -2.86
C PHE A 156 -2.43 1.34 -3.01
N THR A 157 -2.00 2.41 -2.35
CA THR A 157 -2.60 3.73 -2.51
C THR A 157 -1.64 4.70 -3.19
N GLU A 158 -2.03 5.16 -4.37
CA GLU A 158 -1.32 6.17 -5.15
C GLU A 158 -1.14 7.45 -4.34
N ASN A 159 0.03 8.07 -4.45
CA ASN A 159 0.42 9.32 -3.79
C ASN A 159 0.39 9.31 -2.25
N CYS A 160 0.32 8.14 -1.61
CA CYS A 160 0.33 8.06 -0.15
C CYS A 160 1.62 8.62 0.48
N ARG A 161 2.75 8.59 -0.24
CA ARG A 161 4.03 9.22 0.16
C ARG A 161 4.15 10.68 -0.27
N GLU A 162 3.31 11.16 -1.19
CA GLU A 162 3.25 12.58 -1.53
C GLU A 162 2.32 13.34 -0.59
N SER A 163 1.33 12.66 0.00
CA SER A 163 0.44 13.28 0.99
C SER A 163 1.17 13.62 2.28
N PHE A 164 2.05 12.73 2.74
CA PHE A 164 2.85 12.87 3.96
C PHE A 164 4.24 12.29 3.75
N ARG A 165 5.27 13.00 4.25
CA ARG A 165 6.68 12.63 4.15
C ARG A 165 7.38 12.72 5.49
N THR A 166 8.48 12.00 5.60
CA THR A 166 9.48 12.20 6.65
C THR A 166 10.62 13.07 6.13
N PRO A 167 11.25 13.91 6.99
CA PRO A 167 12.41 14.68 6.58
C PRO A 167 13.57 13.79 6.12
N GLU A 168 14.23 14.18 5.05
CA GLU A 168 15.43 13.50 4.57
C GLU A 168 16.63 13.80 5.48
N TRP A 169 16.69 15.02 6.03
CA TRP A 169 17.70 15.39 7.00
C TRP A 169 17.52 14.58 8.30
N GLY A 170 18.60 13.98 8.80
CA GLY A 170 18.55 13.17 10.01
C GLY A 170 17.91 11.79 9.86
N ARG A 171 17.54 11.36 8.64
CA ARG A 171 16.93 10.04 8.39
C ARG A 171 17.74 8.89 9.01
N SER A 172 19.07 8.91 8.88
CA SER A 172 19.96 7.89 9.46
C SER A 172 19.92 7.91 11.00
N PHE A 173 19.88 9.08 11.62
CA PHE A 173 19.79 9.24 13.07
C PHE A 173 18.45 8.74 13.62
N PHE A 174 17.33 9.16 13.01
CA PHE A 174 15.99 8.70 13.41
C PHE A 174 15.81 7.19 13.17
N ARG A 175 16.37 6.65 12.08
CA ARG A 175 16.39 5.22 11.83
C ARG A 175 17.18 4.48 12.92
N TRP A 176 18.38 4.95 13.25
CA TRP A 176 19.17 4.38 14.34
C TRP A 176 18.41 4.37 15.68
N ILE A 177 17.75 5.49 16.05
CA ILE A 177 16.93 5.53 17.27
C ILE A 177 15.78 4.53 17.19
N TYR A 178 15.04 4.52 16.07
CA TYR A 178 13.91 3.62 15.88
C TYR A 178 14.35 2.16 15.96
N GLU A 179 15.46 1.76 15.34
CA GLU A 179 15.91 0.37 15.40
C GLU A 179 16.33 -0.04 16.82
N LYS A 180 16.86 0.88 17.62
CA LYS A 180 17.25 0.63 19.02
C LYS A 180 16.08 0.61 19.99
N THR A 181 15.10 1.49 19.81
CA THR A 181 14.05 1.76 20.81
C THR A 181 12.66 1.31 20.37
N LYS A 182 12.46 1.13 19.07
CA LYS A 182 11.17 0.94 18.39
C LYS A 182 10.16 2.06 18.68
N VAL A 183 10.63 3.24 19.09
CA VAL A 183 9.81 4.44 19.30
C VAL A 183 9.81 5.29 18.01
N PRO A 184 8.64 5.65 17.46
CA PRO A 184 8.54 6.41 16.22
C PRO A 184 8.79 7.92 16.43
N LEU A 185 10.05 8.29 16.66
CA LEU A 185 10.45 9.69 16.87
C LEU A 185 10.72 10.49 15.58
N CYS A 186 10.60 9.85 14.41
CA CYS A 186 10.83 10.52 13.13
C CYS A 186 9.69 11.51 12.86
N PRO A 187 9.97 12.82 12.69
CA PRO A 187 8.94 13.79 12.39
C PRO A 187 8.24 13.47 11.08
N ILE A 188 6.94 13.75 11.01
CA ILE A 188 6.14 13.64 9.79
C ILE A 188 5.64 15.03 9.45
N TYR A 189 5.74 15.42 8.18
CA TYR A 189 5.14 16.64 7.64
C TYR A 189 4.31 16.32 6.41
N GLY A 190 3.33 17.16 6.12
CA GLY A 190 2.45 16.94 4.97
C GLY A 190 1.04 17.43 5.22
N GLY A 191 0.07 16.66 4.75
CA GLY A 191 -1.30 17.13 4.55
C GLY A 191 -1.47 17.84 3.21
N PHE A 192 -0.60 17.52 2.24
CA PHE A 192 -0.66 18.12 0.92
C PHE A 192 -1.92 17.63 0.19
N PRO A 193 -2.65 18.51 -0.51
CA PRO A 193 -3.85 18.16 -1.26
C PRO A 193 -3.48 17.39 -2.53
N VAL A 194 -2.98 16.16 -2.39
CA VAL A 194 -2.67 15.25 -3.50
C VAL A 194 -3.85 14.31 -3.74
N LYS A 195 -4.07 13.89 -4.99
CA LYS A 195 -5.12 12.91 -5.28
C LYS A 195 -4.65 11.53 -4.82
N MET A 196 -5.33 10.92 -3.85
CA MET A 196 -5.05 9.54 -3.42
C MET A 196 -6.07 8.61 -4.06
N ILE A 197 -5.60 7.53 -4.67
CA ILE A 197 -6.44 6.49 -5.27
C ILE A 197 -5.95 5.15 -4.74
N THR A 198 -6.84 4.41 -4.07
CA THR A 198 -6.53 3.07 -3.58
C THR A 198 -6.86 2.04 -4.65
N HIS A 199 -5.83 1.30 -5.04
CA HIS A 199 -5.86 0.25 -6.04
C HIS A 199 -5.85 -1.11 -5.34
N LEU A 200 -6.82 -1.94 -5.66
CA LEU A 200 -6.91 -3.32 -5.17
C LEU A 200 -6.55 -4.26 -6.31
N GLY A 201 -5.55 -5.11 -6.09
CA GLY A 201 -5.24 -6.16 -7.04
C GLY A 201 -6.24 -7.33 -6.96
N PRO A 202 -6.17 -8.27 -7.92
CA PRO A 202 -7.02 -9.44 -7.90
C PRO A 202 -6.75 -10.30 -6.65
N PRO A 203 -7.78 -11.01 -6.12
CA PRO A 203 -7.59 -11.94 -5.02
C PRO A 203 -6.58 -13.03 -5.38
N ILE A 204 -5.67 -13.31 -4.44
CA ILE A 204 -4.65 -14.34 -4.55
C ILE A 204 -5.00 -15.46 -3.59
N THR A 205 -5.07 -16.68 -4.10
CA THR A 205 -5.17 -17.90 -3.30
C THR A 205 -3.89 -18.72 -3.47
N PHE A 206 -3.56 -19.50 -2.45
CA PHE A 206 -2.37 -20.35 -2.47
C PHE A 206 -2.75 -21.82 -2.32
N ASP A 207 -1.82 -22.70 -2.67
CA ASP A 207 -1.87 -24.09 -2.23
C ASP A 207 -1.48 -24.14 -0.75
N TYR A 208 -2.44 -23.87 0.13
CA TYR A 208 -2.22 -23.66 1.56
C TYR A 208 -1.61 -24.87 2.28
N ASP A 209 -1.72 -26.07 1.69
CA ASP A 209 -1.18 -27.28 2.30
C ASP A 209 0.31 -27.49 1.99
N ASN A 210 0.85 -26.82 0.95
CA ASN A 210 2.23 -27.00 0.50
C ASN A 210 3.06 -25.70 0.45
N VAL A 211 2.42 -24.53 0.41
CA VAL A 211 3.13 -23.24 0.27
C VAL A 211 3.89 -22.86 1.53
N THR A 212 5.09 -22.32 1.37
CA THR A 212 5.87 -21.78 2.49
C THR A 212 5.51 -20.30 2.78
N PRO A 213 5.64 -19.83 4.03
CA PRO A 213 5.46 -18.40 4.35
C PRO A 213 6.34 -17.46 3.51
N GLU A 214 7.53 -17.90 3.14
CA GLU A 214 8.48 -17.14 2.31
C GLU A 214 7.98 -16.97 0.88
N GLU A 215 7.37 -18.01 0.31
CA GLU A 215 6.75 -17.97 -1.02
C GLU A 215 5.53 -17.06 -1.01
N VAL A 216 4.65 -17.18 0.00
CA VAL A 216 3.50 -16.28 0.20
C VAL A 216 3.97 -14.83 0.26
N ARG A 217 4.98 -14.54 1.10
CA ARG A 217 5.60 -13.21 1.20
C ARG A 217 6.11 -12.73 -0.16
N LYS A 218 6.83 -13.59 -0.90
CA LYS A 218 7.44 -13.25 -2.19
C LYS A 218 6.39 -12.89 -3.23
N VAL A 219 5.31 -13.68 -3.32
CA VAL A 219 4.21 -13.46 -4.28
C VAL A 219 3.46 -12.17 -3.95
N ILE A 220 3.03 -11.98 -2.71
CA ILE A 220 2.27 -10.77 -2.33
C ILE A 220 3.13 -9.51 -2.49
N LYS A 221 4.42 -9.57 -2.08
CA LYS A 221 5.36 -8.45 -2.28
C LYS A 221 5.53 -8.10 -3.76
N LYS A 222 5.51 -9.10 -4.64
CA LYS A 222 5.59 -8.88 -6.10
C LYS A 222 4.33 -8.19 -6.60
N GLU A 223 3.14 -8.63 -6.19
CA GLU A 223 1.89 -8.02 -6.65
C GLU A 223 1.71 -6.59 -6.16
N ILE A 224 2.09 -6.28 -4.92
CA ILE A 224 2.10 -4.88 -4.44
C ILE A 224 3.09 -4.03 -5.24
N ARG A 225 4.27 -4.56 -5.58
CA ARG A 225 5.20 -3.84 -6.49
C ARG A 225 4.61 -3.64 -7.88
N ASN A 226 3.83 -4.58 -8.39
CA ASN A 226 3.17 -4.42 -9.69
C ASN A 226 2.16 -3.27 -9.62
N LEU A 227 1.33 -3.22 -8.57
CA LEU A 227 0.40 -2.10 -8.34
C LEU A 227 1.12 -0.75 -8.24
N ILE A 228 2.25 -0.69 -7.52
CA ILE A 228 3.07 0.53 -7.44
C ILE A 228 3.58 0.93 -8.84
N ARG A 229 4.12 -0.01 -9.62
CA ARG A 229 4.65 0.29 -10.96
C ARG A 229 3.58 0.72 -11.94
N GLU A 230 2.39 0.15 -11.83
CA GLU A 230 1.28 0.45 -12.73
C GLU A 230 0.66 1.81 -12.43
N HIS A 231 0.54 2.17 -11.16
CA HIS A 231 -0.26 3.33 -10.76
C HIS A 231 0.55 4.51 -10.23
N GLN A 232 1.78 4.31 -9.73
CA GLN A 232 2.58 5.40 -9.18
C GLN A 232 3.59 5.93 -10.20
N ARG A 233 3.53 7.24 -10.44
CA ARG A 233 4.57 7.93 -11.20
C ARG A 233 5.82 8.15 -10.34
N LEU A 234 6.94 7.57 -10.76
CA LEU A 234 8.24 7.72 -10.09
C LEU A 234 9.23 8.56 -10.93
N PRO A 235 10.19 9.28 -10.31
CA PRO A 235 10.31 9.47 -8.86
C PRO A 235 9.13 10.26 -8.31
N GLY A 236 8.70 9.97 -7.08
CA GLY A 236 7.56 10.62 -6.44
C GLY A 236 7.74 12.14 -6.27
N SER A 237 6.69 12.92 -6.49
CA SER A 237 6.77 14.39 -6.44
C SER A 237 5.46 15.02 -6.00
N ILE A 238 5.55 15.80 -4.91
CA ILE A 238 4.40 16.49 -4.31
C ILE A 238 3.71 17.41 -5.32
N ILE A 239 4.47 18.24 -6.05
CA ILE A 239 3.91 19.19 -7.02
C ILE A 239 3.15 18.45 -8.13
N ARG A 240 3.76 17.39 -8.69
CA ARG A 240 3.09 16.58 -9.73
C ARG A 240 1.81 15.93 -9.18
N ALA A 241 1.86 15.37 -7.98
CA ALA A 241 0.71 14.74 -7.35
C ALA A 241 -0.42 15.72 -6.99
N ILE A 242 -0.11 16.99 -6.70
CA ILE A 242 -1.11 18.05 -6.55
C ILE A 242 -1.73 18.39 -7.91
N LEU A 243 -0.92 18.56 -8.95
CA LEU A 243 -1.39 18.90 -10.30
C LEU A 243 -2.30 17.83 -10.91
N GLN A 244 -2.08 16.55 -10.58
CA GLN A 244 -2.95 15.43 -10.97
C GLN A 244 -4.42 15.61 -10.55
N ARG A 245 -4.73 16.48 -9.58
CA ARG A 245 -6.14 16.81 -9.25
C ARG A 245 -6.86 17.55 -10.36
N PHE A 246 -6.11 18.29 -11.17
CA PHE A 246 -6.64 19.14 -12.23
C PHE A 246 -6.51 18.52 -13.62
N GLU A 247 -5.77 17.42 -13.74
CA GLU A 247 -5.69 16.65 -14.98
C GLU A 247 -7.04 15.95 -15.24
N LYS A 248 -7.63 16.22 -16.42
CA LYS A 248 -8.78 15.45 -16.90
C LYS A 248 -8.27 14.07 -17.32
N LYS A 249 -8.79 13.01 -16.70
CA LYS A 249 -8.64 11.65 -17.26
C LYS A 249 -9.49 11.59 -18.52
N ASP A 250 -8.84 11.55 -19.69
CA ASP A 250 -9.50 11.08 -20.90
C ASP A 250 -9.87 9.60 -20.67
N LYS A 251 -11.14 9.26 -20.92
CA LYS A 251 -11.64 7.90 -20.79
C LYS A 251 -11.11 7.05 -21.96
N GLU A 252 -9.93 6.48 -21.81
CA GLU A 252 -9.54 5.25 -22.51
C GLU A 252 -9.90 4.10 -21.56
N GLY A 253 -10.62 3.03 -21.88
CA GLY A 253 -10.91 2.35 -23.13
C GLY A 253 -10.85 0.86 -22.79
N SER A 254 -12.01 0.22 -22.62
CA SER A 254 -12.29 -1.22 -22.78
C SER A 254 -11.16 -2.28 -22.57
N GLY A 255 -11.42 -3.22 -21.65
CA GLY A 255 -10.89 -4.60 -21.68
C GLY A 255 -9.80 -4.88 -20.63
N THR A 256 -9.71 -6.02 -19.94
CA THR A 256 -10.33 -7.35 -20.06
C THR A 256 -10.05 -8.03 -18.73
N GLN A 257 -11.04 -8.64 -18.08
CA GLN A 257 -10.79 -9.51 -16.91
C GLN A 257 -9.92 -10.69 -17.36
N ARG A 258 -8.62 -10.66 -17.09
CA ARG A 258 -7.72 -11.82 -17.23
C ARG A 258 -7.91 -12.71 -16.00
N THR A 259 -8.79 -13.69 -16.12
CA THR A 259 -8.76 -14.86 -15.23
C THR A 259 -7.54 -15.70 -15.64
N THR A 260 -6.42 -15.55 -14.92
CA THR A 260 -5.24 -16.40 -15.13
C THR A 260 -5.52 -17.77 -14.52
N ARG A 261 -6.14 -18.69 -15.27
CA ARG A 261 -6.08 -20.12 -14.97
C ARG A 261 -4.73 -20.66 -15.44
N ILE A 262 -3.86 -21.03 -14.50
CA ILE A 262 -2.72 -21.90 -14.81
C ILE A 262 -3.29 -23.32 -14.87
N ASN A 263 -3.30 -23.94 -16.05
CA ASN A 263 -3.54 -25.37 -16.17
C ASN A 263 -2.46 -26.02 -17.03
N SER A 264 -1.86 -27.04 -16.44
CA SER A 264 -0.95 -28.03 -17.01
C SER A 264 -1.62 -28.92 -18.06
N GLY A 265 -0.89 -29.25 -19.13
CA GLY A 265 -1.04 -30.52 -19.85
C GLY A 265 -1.83 -30.53 -21.18
N GLN A 266 -1.06 -30.61 -22.28
CA GLN A 266 -1.27 -31.26 -23.59
C GLN A 266 -2.69 -31.61 -24.09
N ALA A 267 -3.08 -31.12 -25.30
CA ALA A 267 -3.17 -31.89 -26.56
C ALA A 267 -3.93 -31.15 -27.70
N HIS A 268 -3.28 -31.08 -28.86
CA HIS A 268 -3.74 -31.10 -30.28
C HIS A 268 -4.92 -30.26 -30.85
N GLU A 269 -4.58 -29.57 -31.97
CA GLU A 269 -5.36 -29.21 -33.19
C GLU A 269 -6.60 -28.28 -33.05
N GLN A 270 -6.84 -27.23 -33.85
CA GLN A 270 -6.54 -26.94 -35.26
C GLN A 270 -6.26 -25.44 -35.49
N VAL A 271 -5.52 -25.15 -36.56
CA VAL A 271 -5.12 -23.82 -37.05
C VAL A 271 -6.25 -23.21 -37.88
N GLU A 272 -6.74 -22.02 -37.51
CA GLU A 272 -7.60 -21.20 -38.38
C GLU A 272 -6.80 -19.99 -38.89
N LEU A 273 -6.64 -19.95 -40.21
CA LEU A 273 -5.84 -18.99 -40.97
C LEU A 273 -6.61 -17.67 -41.16
N LEU A 274 -6.01 -16.54 -40.77
CA LEU A 274 -6.51 -15.21 -41.14
C LEU A 274 -6.04 -14.83 -42.55
N PRO A 275 -6.89 -14.21 -43.40
CA PRO A 275 -6.57 -13.94 -44.79
C PRO A 275 -5.57 -12.78 -44.96
N ILE A 276 -4.65 -12.99 -45.91
CA ILE A 276 -3.65 -12.04 -46.40
C ILE A 276 -4.28 -11.15 -47.47
N ASN A 277 -4.21 -9.83 -47.26
CA ASN A 277 -4.26 -8.77 -48.29
C ASN A 277 -3.34 -7.66 -47.76
N GLY A 278 -2.43 -7.02 -48.48
CA GLY A 278 -2.08 -6.95 -49.88
C GLY A 278 -1.19 -5.71 -50.01
N ARG A 279 -0.11 -5.81 -50.81
CA ARG A 279 0.96 -4.83 -51.03
C ARG A 279 0.56 -3.35 -51.10
N SER A 280 1.43 -2.49 -50.56
CA SER A 280 1.90 -1.28 -51.24
C SER A 280 3.32 -0.94 -50.77
N THR A 281 4.24 -0.96 -51.72
CA THR A 281 5.65 -0.58 -51.64
C THR A 281 5.82 0.93 -51.76
N THR A 282 6.72 1.53 -50.97
CA THR A 282 7.61 2.62 -51.42
C THR A 282 8.81 2.73 -50.49
N GLU A 283 9.98 2.83 -51.10
CA GLU A 283 11.32 2.88 -50.52
C GLU A 283 11.72 4.26 -49.98
N ARG A 284 12.70 4.24 -49.06
CA ARG A 284 13.79 5.22 -48.78
C ARG A 284 13.43 6.67 -48.42
N GLU A 285 13.86 7.11 -47.24
CA GLU A 285 15.14 7.83 -47.09
C GLU A 285 15.51 8.04 -45.61
N SER A 286 16.81 7.94 -45.37
CA SER A 286 17.53 8.17 -44.12
C SER A 286 17.81 9.65 -43.90
N SER A 287 17.61 10.15 -42.68
CA SER A 287 18.31 11.34 -42.19
C SER A 287 18.50 11.29 -40.68
N GLU A 288 19.78 11.14 -40.29
CA GLU A 288 20.30 11.39 -38.96
C GLU A 288 20.04 12.83 -38.54
N ILE A 289 19.63 13.05 -37.29
CA ILE A 289 19.73 14.35 -36.63
C ILE A 289 20.26 14.11 -35.21
N GLU A 290 21.56 14.37 -35.05
CA GLU A 290 22.19 14.64 -33.75
C GLU A 290 21.75 16.01 -33.23
N ILE A 291 21.30 16.10 -31.97
CA ILE A 291 21.28 17.36 -31.22
C ILE A 291 21.75 17.12 -29.78
N GLY A 292 22.99 17.54 -29.52
CA GLY A 292 23.33 18.50 -28.47
C GLY A 292 23.19 18.08 -27.00
N ARG A 293 24.32 17.68 -26.39
CA ARG A 293 24.56 17.78 -24.94
C ARG A 293 24.70 19.25 -24.52
N SER A 294 24.14 19.59 -23.35
CA SER A 294 24.71 20.60 -22.44
C SER A 294 24.32 20.30 -20.99
N PRO A 295 25.15 20.63 -19.99
CA PRO A 295 25.23 19.93 -18.72
C PRO A 295 24.35 20.58 -17.64
N ASN A 296 23.83 19.79 -16.71
CA ASN A 296 23.55 20.31 -15.38
C ASN A 296 23.82 19.25 -14.32
N ASN A 297 24.69 19.66 -13.40
CA ASN A 297 25.31 18.89 -12.35
C ASN A 297 24.39 18.96 -11.12
N SER A 298 23.80 17.83 -10.74
CA SER A 298 23.30 17.62 -9.37
C SER A 298 23.78 16.23 -8.97
N GLU A 299 24.88 16.21 -8.21
CA GLU A 299 25.53 14.99 -7.73
C GLU A 299 24.51 14.12 -6.99
N LEU A 300 24.11 13.01 -7.62
CA LEU A 300 23.54 11.86 -6.93
C LEU A 300 24.62 11.35 -5.98
N ARG A 301 24.43 11.55 -4.67
CA ARG A 301 25.27 10.86 -3.68
C ARG A 301 24.85 9.39 -3.64
N THR A 302 25.55 8.56 -4.41
CA THR A 302 25.50 7.11 -4.27
C THR A 302 26.05 6.73 -2.89
N LEU A 303 25.30 5.94 -2.12
CA LEU A 303 25.78 5.37 -0.85
C LEU A 303 27.04 4.55 -1.11
N SER A 304 27.98 4.57 -0.17
CA SER A 304 29.20 3.78 -0.35
C SER A 304 28.89 2.28 -0.22
N PRO A 305 29.62 1.40 -0.92
CA PRO A 305 29.47 -0.06 -0.76
C PRO A 305 29.62 -0.53 0.70
N GLU A 306 30.37 0.22 1.51
CA GLU A 306 30.54 -0.02 2.95
C GLU A 306 29.28 0.34 3.75
N GLU A 307 28.57 1.42 3.39
CA GLU A 307 27.27 1.76 3.96
C GLU A 307 26.18 0.75 3.56
N GLU A 308 26.22 0.25 2.31
CA GLU A 308 25.32 -0.81 1.86
C GLU A 308 25.57 -2.13 2.61
N ALA A 309 26.84 -2.53 2.74
CA ALA A 309 27.23 -3.73 3.47
C ALA A 309 26.94 -3.63 4.98
N TYR A 310 27.15 -2.47 5.60
CA TYR A 310 26.80 -2.22 6.99
C TYR A 310 25.29 -2.31 7.22
N ASN A 311 24.48 -1.72 6.33
CA ASN A 311 23.02 -1.81 6.40
C ASN A 311 22.54 -3.26 6.21
N ALA A 312 23.13 -4.00 5.28
CA ALA A 312 22.80 -5.42 5.06
C ALA A 312 23.21 -6.33 6.23
N ALA A 313 24.37 -6.08 6.85
CA ALA A 313 24.85 -6.85 8.00
C ALA A 313 24.10 -6.53 9.30
N MET A 314 23.69 -5.27 9.51
CA MET A 314 22.86 -4.89 10.65
C MET A 314 21.41 -5.40 10.55
N ASP A 315 20.88 -5.57 9.33
CA ASP A 315 19.56 -6.17 9.05
C ASP A 315 19.52 -7.68 9.39
N ASP A 316 20.67 -8.36 9.43
CA ASP A 316 20.73 -9.81 9.63
C ASP A 316 20.62 -10.22 11.11
N GLU A 317 21.13 -9.39 12.03
CA GLU A 317 21.42 -9.78 13.42
C GLU A 317 20.34 -9.38 14.46
N ARG A 318 19.26 -8.67 14.09
CA ARG A 318 18.40 -7.99 15.09
C ARG A 318 16.88 -8.05 14.89
N ASP A 319 16.38 -8.97 14.05
CA ASP A 319 14.96 -9.21 13.80
C ASP A 319 14.51 -10.64 14.21
N GLU A 320 15.02 -11.18 15.33
CA GLU A 320 14.68 -12.53 15.84
C GLU A 320 13.28 -12.68 16.46
N LEU A 321 12.50 -11.61 16.56
CA LEU A 321 11.11 -11.68 17.03
C LEU A 321 10.18 -11.45 15.85
N GLY A 322 9.85 -12.55 15.16
CA GLY A 322 8.99 -12.60 13.99
C GLY A 322 7.64 -11.90 14.19
N GLY A 323 7.63 -10.60 13.96
CA GLY A 323 6.43 -9.76 13.96
C GLY A 323 5.53 -10.04 12.75
N ILE A 324 4.25 -9.69 12.92
CA ILE A 324 3.25 -9.61 11.85
C ILE A 324 3.47 -8.35 11.03
#